data_AF-A0A2E9A3W5-F1
#
_entry.id   AF-A0A2E9A3W5-F1
#
_cell.length_a   1.000
_cell.length_b   1.000
_cell.length_c   1.000
_cell.angle_alpha   90.00
_cell.angle_beta   90.00
_cell.angle_gamma   90.00
#
_symmetry.space_group_name_H-M   'P 1'
#
loop_
_entity.id
_entity.type
_entity.pdbx_description
1 polymer ?
#
loop_
_entity_poly.entity_id
_entity_poly.type
_entity_poly.pdbx_seq_one_letter_code
_entity_poly.pdbx_strand_id
1 'polypeptide(L)'
;MDQIIIALETQSETRASEIPADLRNVAETLFYPMKLVGLWTNNPAMHMCPQEERNQSCPHNLPLESAEHISYSETLQREKQANLEVIFPHADTKIYLS
;
A
#
# COMPACT_ATOMS: atom_id res chain seq x y z
N MET A 1 -0.69 13.68 -0.84
CA MET A 1 0.20 12.58 -1.25
C MET A 1 0.03 12.39 -2.75
N ASP A 2 1.13 12.25 -3.48
CA ASP A 2 1.07 11.98 -4.93
C ASP A 2 0.68 10.53 -5.18
N GLN A 3 -0.01 10.29 -6.31
CA GLN A 3 -0.47 8.96 -6.69
C GLN A 3 0.08 8.57 -8.06
N ILE A 4 0.67 7.38 -8.15
CA ILE A 4 1.11 6.76 -9.39
C ILE A 4 0.42 5.41 -9.56
N ILE A 5 -0.14 5.17 -10.74
CA ILE A 5 -0.78 3.91 -11.09
C ILE A 5 0.11 3.16 -12.07
N ILE A 6 0.51 1.94 -11.73
CA ILE A 6 1.29 1.04 -12.58
C ILE A 6 0.38 -0.12 -12.99
N ALA A 7 -0.19 -0.02 -14.19
CA ALA A 7 -0.98 -1.08 -14.80
C ALA A 7 -0.07 -1.97 -15.66
N LEU A 8 -0.25 -3.29 -15.55
CA LEU A 8 0.42 -4.27 -16.39
C LEU A 8 -0.64 -4.91 -17.28
N GLU A 9 -0.38 -4.87 -18.59
CA GLU A 9 -1.20 -5.52 -19.60
C GLU A 9 -0.41 -6.68 -20.21
N THR A 10 -1.08 -7.81 -20.42
CA THR A 10 -0.46 -9.01 -20.98
C THR A 10 -1.31 -9.53 -22.14
N GLN A 11 -0.64 -10.05 -23.17
CA GLN A 11 -1.30 -10.72 -24.29
C GLN A 11 -1.65 -12.19 -23.98
N SER A 12 -1.16 -12.73 -22.86
CA SER A 12 -1.44 -14.08 -22.34
C SER A 12 -2.07 -14.03 -20.95
N GLU A 13 -2.55 -15.16 -20.44
CA GLU A 13 -3.11 -15.29 -19.07
C GLU A 13 -2.05 -15.28 -17.95
N THR A 14 -0.83 -14.84 -18.23
CA THR A 14 0.27 -14.89 -17.26
C THR A 14 0.03 -13.88 -16.13
N ARG A 15 -0.26 -14.37 -14.92
CA ARG A 15 -0.41 -13.56 -13.68
C ARG A 15 0.92 -13.33 -12.94
N ALA A 16 2.03 -13.21 -13.67
CA ALA A 16 3.36 -13.13 -13.06
C ALA A 16 3.69 -11.70 -12.63
N SER A 17 3.05 -11.17 -11.58
CA SER A 17 3.40 -9.89 -10.93
C SER A 17 2.64 -9.59 -9.63
N GLU A 18 1.99 -10.57 -9.02
CA GLU A 18 1.08 -10.33 -7.88
C GLU A 18 1.74 -10.52 -6.50
N ILE A 19 3.07 -10.68 -6.46
CA ILE A 19 3.82 -10.89 -5.21
C ILE A 19 4.17 -9.52 -4.60
N PRO A 20 3.62 -9.14 -3.42
CA PRO A 20 3.82 -7.81 -2.86
C PRO A 20 5.29 -7.47 -2.58
N ALA A 21 6.10 -8.45 -2.20
CA ALA A 21 7.53 -8.26 -1.97
C ALA A 21 8.29 -7.85 -3.26
N ASP A 22 7.91 -8.41 -4.40
CA ASP A 22 8.50 -8.06 -5.69
C ASP A 22 8.01 -6.68 -6.16
N LEU A 23 6.71 -6.40 -6.00
CA LEU A 23 6.13 -5.10 -6.31
C LEU A 23 6.76 -3.96 -5.50
N ARG A 24 7.10 -4.23 -4.23
CA ARG A 24 7.89 -3.32 -3.40
C ARG A 24 9.24 -3.02 -4.05
N ASN A 25 9.98 -4.06 -4.45
CA ASN A 25 11.28 -3.88 -5.09
C ASN A 25 11.15 -3.05 -6.37
N VAL A 26 10.11 -3.29 -7.17
CA VAL A 26 9.81 -2.49 -8.38
C VAL A 26 9.56 -1.02 -8.01
N ALA A 27 8.71 -0.75 -7.03
CA ALA A 27 8.39 0.62 -6.60
C ALA A 27 9.63 1.35 -6.05
N GLU A 28 10.39 0.73 -5.14
CA GLU A 28 11.62 1.34 -4.59
C GLU A 28 12.71 1.55 -5.66
N THR A 29 12.73 0.72 -6.71
CA THR A 29 13.64 0.89 -7.85
C THR A 29 13.23 2.06 -8.75
N LEU A 30 11.94 2.16 -9.11
CA LEU A 30 11.43 3.23 -9.97
C LEU A 30 11.53 4.61 -9.31
N PHE A 31 11.35 4.68 -8.00
CA PHE A 31 11.29 5.92 -7.24
C PHE A 31 12.49 6.09 -6.30
N TYR A 32 13.64 5.50 -6.62
CA TYR A 32 14.87 5.74 -5.87
C TYR A 32 15.14 7.26 -5.73
N PRO A 33 15.45 7.79 -4.54
CA PRO A 33 15.92 7.09 -3.33
C PRO A 33 14.84 6.76 -2.28
N MET A 34 13.56 6.91 -2.61
CA MET A 34 12.44 6.78 -1.66
C MET A 34 12.38 5.39 -1.01
N LYS A 35 11.86 5.32 0.22
CA LYS A 35 11.81 4.09 1.02
C LYS A 35 10.39 3.66 1.34
N LEU A 36 10.18 2.34 1.42
CA LEU A 36 8.92 1.78 1.89
C LEU A 36 8.60 2.24 3.31
N VAL A 37 7.44 2.86 3.47
CA VAL A 37 6.89 3.25 4.77
C VAL A 37 5.52 2.65 5.06
N GLY A 38 4.88 2.04 4.06
CA GLY A 38 3.64 1.30 4.26
C GLY A 38 3.26 0.43 3.08
N LEU A 39 2.50 -0.61 3.37
CA LEU A 39 1.95 -1.56 2.40
C LEU A 39 0.48 -1.79 2.71
N TRP A 40 -0.35 -1.79 1.67
CA TRP A 40 -1.73 -2.26 1.70
C TRP A 40 -1.92 -3.35 0.66
N THR A 41 -2.54 -4.46 1.05
CA THR A 41 -2.89 -5.57 0.16
C THR A 41 -4.27 -6.07 0.53
N ASN A 42 -4.89 -6.86 -0.34
CA ASN A 42 -6.14 -7.56 -0.04
C ASN A 42 -6.02 -8.63 1.07
N ASN A 43 -4.80 -9.03 1.46
CA ASN A 43 -4.54 -9.87 2.61
C ASN A 43 -4.31 -9.00 3.85
N PRO A 44 -5.25 -8.95 4.82
CA PRO A 44 -5.13 -8.11 6.01
C PRO A 44 -3.89 -8.44 6.83
N ALA A 45 -3.40 -9.70 6.80
CA ALA A 45 -2.22 -10.11 7.53
C ALA A 45 -0.90 -9.55 6.97
N MET A 46 -0.91 -9.00 5.74
CA MET A 46 0.28 -8.42 5.11
C MET A 46 0.29 -6.88 5.13
N HIS A 47 -0.80 -6.25 5.57
CA HIS A 47 -0.87 -4.80 5.68
C HIS A 47 0.02 -4.32 6.84
N MET A 48 0.84 -3.28 6.59
CA MET A 48 1.72 -2.68 7.60
C MET A 48 1.01 -1.56 8.39
N CYS A 49 0.17 -1.93 9.37
CA CYS A 49 -0.60 -0.97 10.16
C CYS A 49 0.23 -0.31 11.28
N PRO A 50 0.37 1.04 11.31
CA PRO A 50 1.02 1.73 12.43
C PRO A 50 0.34 1.49 13.79
N GLN A 51 -0.97 1.26 13.81
CA GLN A 51 -1.74 0.98 15.00
C GLN A 51 -1.47 -0.43 15.52
N GLU A 52 -1.45 -1.44 14.64
CA GLU A 52 -1.14 -2.82 15.04
C GLU A 52 0.31 -2.96 15.53
N GLU A 53 1.26 -2.24 14.92
CA GLU A 53 2.65 -2.14 15.43
C GLU A 53 2.71 -1.65 16.89
N ARG A 54 1.71 -0.86 17.33
CA ARG A 54 1.55 -0.36 18.70
C ARG A 54 0.59 -1.20 19.56
N ASN A 55 0.20 -2.39 19.10
CA ASN A 55 -0.79 -3.26 19.73
C ASN A 55 -2.19 -2.61 19.88
N GLN A 56 -2.57 -1.75 18.94
CA GLN A 56 -3.89 -1.14 18.86
C GLN A 56 -4.72 -1.80 17.75
N SER A 57 -6.05 -1.72 17.84
CA SER A 57 -6.95 -2.19 16.79
C SER A 57 -6.74 -1.39 15.50
N CYS A 58 -6.75 -2.07 14.35
CA CYS A 58 -6.65 -1.44 13.04
C CYS A 58 -7.96 -0.73 12.66
N PRO A 59 -7.97 0.61 12.55
CA PRO A 59 -9.18 1.36 12.15
C PRO A 59 -9.45 1.29 10.64
N HIS A 60 -8.45 0.90 9.85
CA HIS A 60 -8.51 0.90 8.38
C HIS A 60 -9.34 -0.25 7.81
N ASN A 61 -9.50 -1.32 8.58
CA ASN A 61 -10.34 -2.47 8.24
C ASN A 61 -11.80 -2.28 8.68
N LEU A 62 -12.13 -1.19 9.37
CA LEU A 62 -13.51 -0.89 9.75
C LEU A 62 -14.35 -0.51 8.50
N PRO A 63 -15.67 -0.77 8.50
CA PRO A 63 -16.56 -0.31 7.44
C PRO A 63 -16.45 1.20 7.21
N LEU A 64 -16.57 1.66 5.97
CA LEU A 64 -16.44 3.08 5.60
C LEU A 64 -17.46 3.97 6.32
N GLU A 65 -18.61 3.41 6.70
CA GLU A 65 -19.68 4.10 7.41
C GLU A 65 -19.41 4.22 8.92
N SER A 66 -18.38 3.54 9.44
CA SER A 66 -17.98 3.64 10.84
C SER A 66 -17.41 5.03 11.13
N ALA A 67 -17.87 5.67 12.20
CA ALA A 67 -17.31 6.93 12.68
C ALA A 67 -15.83 6.80 13.11
N GLU A 68 -15.37 5.58 13.36
CA GLU A 68 -13.98 5.27 13.74
C GLU A 68 -13.12 4.87 12.53
N HIS A 69 -13.70 4.76 11.33
CA HIS A 69 -12.92 4.49 10.13
C HIS A 69 -12.02 5.68 9.82
N ILE A 70 -10.74 5.38 9.59
CA ILE A 70 -9.75 6.36 9.16
C ILE A 70 -9.15 5.84 7.87
N SER A 71 -8.88 6.74 6.91
CA SER A 71 -8.19 6.33 5.70
C SER A 71 -6.75 5.89 6.02
N TYR A 72 -6.36 4.75 5.46
CA TYR A 72 -4.99 4.26 5.62
C TYR A 72 -3.95 5.21 5.03
N SER A 73 -4.25 5.82 3.86
CA SER A 73 -3.35 6.78 3.22
C SER A 73 -3.13 8.03 4.08
N GLU A 74 -4.18 8.55 4.71
CA GLU A 74 -4.09 9.69 5.63
C GLU A 74 -3.26 9.34 6.87
N THR A 75 -3.42 8.13 7.39
CA THR A 75 -2.64 7.64 8.53
C THR A 75 -1.16 7.59 8.19
N LEU A 76 -0.78 7.02 7.04
CA LEU A 76 0.62 6.95 6.63
C LEU A 76 1.21 8.32 6.29
N GLN A 77 0.45 9.20 5.65
CA GLN A 77 0.89 10.56 5.38
C GLN A 77 1.20 11.31 6.68
N ARG A 78 0.36 11.16 7.71
CA ARG A 78 0.54 11.80 9.01
C ARG A 78 1.65 11.16 9.85
N GLU A 79 1.64 9.84 9.99
CA GLU A 79 2.46 9.13 10.98
C GLU A 79 3.79 8.61 10.45
N LYS A 80 3.86 8.34 9.14
CA LYS A 80 5.06 7.78 8.49
C LYS A 80 5.61 8.70 7.39
N GLN A 81 5.06 9.91 7.26
CA GLN A 81 5.48 10.92 6.27
C GLN A 81 5.44 10.42 4.83
N ALA A 82 4.50 9.51 4.52
CA ALA A 82 4.31 9.03 3.15
C ALA A 82 3.93 10.21 2.23
N ASN A 83 4.67 10.36 1.14
CA ASN A 83 4.49 11.42 0.15
C ASN A 83 4.11 10.86 -1.24
N LEU A 84 4.26 9.55 -1.45
CA LEU A 84 3.90 8.83 -2.69
C LEU A 84 3.13 7.53 -2.41
N GLU A 85 2.00 7.34 -3.09
CA GLU A 85 1.22 6.09 -3.16
C GLU A 85 1.34 5.50 -4.56
N VAL A 86 1.95 4.31 -4.66
CA VAL A 86 2.09 3.54 -5.89
C VAL A 86 1.04 2.42 -5.89
N ILE A 87 0.15 2.45 -6.87
CA ILE A 87 -1.00 1.54 -6.98
C ILE A 87 -0.69 0.53 -8.09
N PHE A 88 -0.80 -0.76 -7.76
CA PHE A 88 -0.72 -1.88 -8.69
C PHE A 88 -2.10 -2.55 -8.79
N PRO A 89 -2.98 -2.10 -9.73
CA PRO A 89 -4.36 -2.57 -9.78
C PRO A 89 -4.49 -4.08 -10.01
N HIS A 90 -3.59 -4.64 -10.83
CA HIS A 90 -3.58 -6.07 -11.14
C HIS A 90 -3.30 -6.98 -9.93
N ALA A 91 -2.78 -6.42 -8.83
CA ALA A 91 -2.39 -7.16 -7.64
C ALA A 91 -3.13 -6.68 -6.37
N ASP A 92 -4.14 -5.83 -6.50
CA ASP A 92 -4.84 -5.18 -5.37
C ASP A 92 -3.90 -4.63 -4.30
N THR A 93 -2.75 -4.10 -4.74
CA THR A 93 -1.64 -3.72 -3.87
C THR A 93 -1.35 -2.23 -3.98
N LYS A 94 -1.16 -1.59 -2.84
CA LYS A 94 -0.72 -0.19 -2.74
C LYS A 94 0.53 -0.12 -1.89
N ILE A 95 1.52 0.60 -2.40
CA ILE A 95 2.82 0.78 -1.77
C ILE A 95 2.99 2.25 -1.46
N TYR A 96 3.40 2.56 -0.24
CA TYR A 96 3.55 3.92 0.23
C TYR A 96 5.03 4.18 0.50
N LEU A 97 5.55 5.24 -0.13
CA LEU A 97 6.95 5.62 -0.07
C LEU A 97 7.11 7.01 0.57
N SER A 98 8.28 7.25 1.15
CA SER A 98 8.74 8.57 1.64
C SER A 98 10.13 8.91 1.13
#